data_AF-A0A7R9Y4T3-F1
#
_entry.id   AF-A0A7R9Y4T3-F1
#
_cell.length_a   1.000
_cell.length_b   1.000
_cell.length_c   1.000
_cell.angle_alpha   90.00
_cell.angle_beta   90.00
_cell.angle_gamma   90.00
#
_symmetry.space_group_name_H-M   'P 1'
#
loop_
_entity.id
_entity.type
_entity.pdbx_description
1 polymer ?
#
loop_
_entity_poly.entity_id
_entity_poly.type
_entity_poly.pdbx_seq_one_letter_code
_entity_poly.pdbx_strand_id
1 'polypeptide(L)'
;DEPTATEEPPPDEERSTEEEDDDAPIEIDEDDDPVELLVAQGVSEEVARRALENADGDVDEAVMEVIRLRELEEEERDMAKGMEESLREAEEEATKREAELAEKKRTAPAEYFAGSSFLSHLGVDASERLLREESSSRDDVMQLLDFERQCKKWYRGNGKEVDSKFAAIAAEIVANLPDVDAAKEESGETDMLHSLIVAHLMTLREAVLAHVPEKSGSVPEIFSPTKTADEI
;
A
#
# COMPACT_ATOMS: atom_id res chain seq x y z
N ASP A 1 -51.29 22.45 48.65
CA ASP A 1 -50.67 21.13 48.49
C ASP A 1 -49.20 21.19 48.88
N GLU A 2 -48.94 21.11 50.19
CA GLU A 2 -47.90 20.19 50.68
C GLU A 2 -48.55 18.80 50.78
N PRO A 3 -47.83 17.66 50.86
CA PRO A 3 -46.45 17.50 51.34
C PRO A 3 -45.64 16.53 50.41
N THR A 4 -44.44 16.02 50.66
CA THR A 4 -43.68 15.63 51.85
C THR A 4 -42.26 15.35 51.31
N ALA A 5 -41.22 15.97 51.87
CA ALA A 5 -40.40 15.45 52.99
C ALA A 5 -39.40 14.39 52.47
N THR A 6 -38.14 14.34 52.86
CA THR A 6 -37.38 14.83 54.02
C THR A 6 -35.90 14.64 53.57
N GLU A 7 -34.89 15.39 53.97
CA GLU A 7 -34.31 15.44 55.31
C GLU A 7 -33.16 16.48 55.32
N GLU A 8 -33.17 17.33 56.34
CA GLU A 8 -32.13 18.27 56.82
C GLU A 8 -31.08 17.53 57.72
N PRO A 9 -30.02 18.15 58.29
CA PRO A 9 -29.07 19.20 57.85
C PRO A 9 -27.58 18.85 58.27
N PRO A 10 -26.63 19.76 58.67
CA PRO A 10 -25.16 19.75 58.39
C PRO A 10 -24.33 19.32 59.65
N PRO A 11 -23.04 19.67 59.97
CA PRO A 11 -21.97 20.48 59.35
C PRO A 11 -20.53 19.88 59.40
N ASP A 12 -19.53 20.67 58.95
CA ASP A 12 -18.09 20.71 59.28
C ASP A 12 -17.35 19.44 59.75
N GLU A 13 -16.25 19.11 59.06
CA GLU A 13 -14.99 18.81 59.74
C GLU A 13 -13.81 19.15 58.83
N GLU A 14 -13.00 20.10 59.28
CA GLU A 14 -11.64 20.35 58.79
C GLU A 14 -10.87 19.03 58.72
N ARG A 15 -10.28 18.72 57.58
CA ARG A 15 -9.08 17.88 57.59
C ARG A 15 -8.07 18.42 56.59
N SER A 16 -7.22 19.28 57.12
CA SER A 16 -5.85 19.48 56.66
C SER A 16 -5.27 18.12 56.27
N THR A 17 -4.94 17.94 55.00
CA THR A 17 -3.85 17.05 54.63
C THR A 17 -2.71 17.98 54.26
N GLU A 18 -1.93 18.29 55.29
CA GLU A 18 -0.55 18.72 55.11
C GLU A 18 0.08 17.71 54.14
N GLU A 19 0.42 18.15 52.93
CA GLU A 19 1.46 17.49 52.17
C GLU A 19 2.76 17.80 52.93
N GLU A 20 3.03 16.98 53.94
CA GLU A 20 4.40 16.79 54.40
C GLU A 20 5.14 16.20 53.19
N ASP A 21 5.85 17.07 52.46
CA ASP A 21 7.06 16.69 51.75
C ASP A 21 7.98 16.04 52.79
N ASP A 22 7.76 14.74 52.99
CA ASP A 22 8.65 13.88 53.74
C ASP A 22 9.87 13.65 52.82
N ASP A 23 10.67 14.72 52.65
CA ASP A 23 12.10 14.67 52.33
C ASP A 23 12.86 14.04 53.53
N ALA A 24 12.26 13.04 54.17
CA ALA A 24 12.95 12.12 55.03
C ALA A 24 13.99 11.44 54.14
N PRO A 25 15.29 11.51 54.49
CA PRO A 25 16.25 10.65 53.82
C PRO A 25 15.71 9.23 53.93
N ILE A 26 15.47 8.58 52.79
CA ILE A 26 15.11 7.16 52.76
C ILE A 26 16.23 6.45 53.52
N GLU A 27 15.95 6.04 54.76
CA GLU A 27 16.83 5.18 55.53
C GLU A 27 16.82 3.84 54.80
N ILE A 28 17.76 3.67 53.86
CA ILE A 28 18.03 2.39 53.24
C ILE A 28 18.64 1.54 54.35
N ASP A 29 17.86 0.61 54.89
CA ASP A 29 18.40 -0.39 55.80
C ASP A 29 19.41 -1.21 54.99
N GLU A 30 20.60 -1.48 55.55
CA GLU A 30 21.62 -2.31 54.89
C GLU A 30 21.13 -3.76 54.62
N ASP A 31 19.92 -4.10 55.10
CA ASP A 31 19.21 -5.37 54.90
C ASP A 31 18.06 -5.28 53.84
N ASP A 32 17.82 -4.12 53.22
CA ASP A 32 16.77 -3.97 52.20
C ASP A 32 17.08 -4.82 50.96
N ASP A 33 16.04 -5.48 50.42
CA ASP A 33 16.18 -6.32 49.24
C ASP A 33 16.66 -5.44 48.05
N PRO A 34 17.81 -5.74 47.43
CA PRO A 34 18.33 -4.94 46.32
C PRO A 34 17.36 -4.84 45.14
N VAL A 35 16.41 -5.78 44.99
CA VAL A 35 15.33 -5.69 44.00
C VAL A 35 14.35 -4.58 44.37
N GLU A 36 13.97 -4.44 45.64
CA GLU A 36 13.03 -3.42 46.12
C GLU A 36 13.61 -2.02 45.97
N LEU A 37 14.91 -1.85 46.19
CA LEU A 37 15.61 -0.57 45.95
C LEU A 37 15.53 -0.14 44.48
N LEU A 38 15.74 -1.05 43.53
CA LEU A 38 15.62 -0.74 42.10
C LEU A 38 14.16 -0.48 41.69
N VAL A 39 13.21 -1.24 42.25
CA VAL A 39 11.78 -1.05 41.98
C VAL A 39 11.28 0.30 42.49
N ALA A 40 11.73 0.74 43.67
CA ALA A 40 11.44 2.07 44.20
C ALA A 40 11.93 3.21 43.29
N GLN A 41 12.99 2.97 42.50
CA GLN A 41 13.50 3.87 41.46
C GLN A 41 12.77 3.75 40.10
N GLY A 42 11.61 3.09 40.09
CA GLY A 42 10.76 2.94 38.90
C GLY A 42 11.28 1.92 37.88
N VAL A 43 12.16 1.01 38.28
CA VAL A 43 12.56 -0.15 37.46
C VAL A 43 11.50 -1.24 37.63
N SER A 44 11.11 -1.94 36.57
CA SER A 44 10.21 -3.08 36.73
C SER A 44 10.91 -4.21 37.48
N GLU A 45 10.18 -4.95 38.32
CA GLU A 45 10.73 -6.07 39.10
C GLU A 45 11.48 -7.09 38.23
N GLU A 46 10.99 -7.35 37.02
CA GLU A 46 11.63 -8.25 36.06
C GLU A 46 13.00 -7.72 35.59
N VAL A 47 13.09 -6.42 35.29
CA VAL A 47 14.34 -5.78 34.85
C VAL A 47 15.32 -5.66 36.02
N ALA A 48 14.84 -5.32 37.22
CA ALA A 48 15.65 -5.26 38.44
C ALA A 48 16.25 -6.63 38.78
N ARG A 49 15.45 -7.70 38.76
CA ARG A 49 15.92 -9.07 39.03
C ARG A 49 16.92 -9.54 37.98
N ARG A 50 16.67 -9.27 36.70
CA ARG A 50 17.57 -9.63 35.60
C ARG A 50 18.90 -8.85 35.68
N ALA A 51 18.85 -7.56 36.01
CA ALA A 51 20.06 -6.74 36.16
C ALA A 51 20.93 -7.19 37.34
N LEU A 52 20.31 -7.49 38.49
CA LEU A 52 21.02 -8.03 39.65
C LEU A 52 21.59 -9.43 39.41
N GLU A 53 20.88 -10.29 38.68
CA GLU A 53 21.39 -11.60 38.27
C GLU A 53 22.61 -11.48 37.34
N ASN A 54 22.58 -10.52 36.41
CA ASN A 54 23.71 -10.25 35.50
C ASN A 54 24.90 -9.58 36.20
N ALA A 55 24.65 -8.86 37.29
CA ALA A 55 25.64 -8.15 38.09
C ALA A 55 26.16 -8.97 39.30
N ASP A 56 25.88 -10.28 39.35
CA ASP A 56 26.24 -11.16 40.48
C ASP A 56 25.80 -10.63 41.86
N GLY A 57 24.70 -9.87 41.92
CA GLY A 57 24.16 -9.25 43.12
C GLY A 57 24.78 -7.90 43.51
N ASP A 58 25.70 -7.34 42.71
CA ASP A 58 26.22 -5.98 42.90
C ASP A 58 25.19 -4.94 42.45
N VAL A 59 24.73 -4.12 43.39
CA VAL A 59 23.69 -3.10 43.16
C VAL A 59 24.20 -1.98 42.24
N ASP A 60 25.46 -1.56 42.38
CA ASP A 60 26.02 -0.47 41.58
C ASP A 60 26.18 -0.91 40.11
N GLU A 61 26.63 -2.14 39.89
CA GLU A 61 26.73 -2.73 38.55
C GLU A 61 25.35 -3.00 37.93
N ALA A 62 24.37 -3.43 38.73
CA ALA A 62 22.98 -3.58 38.29
C ALA A 62 22.35 -2.24 37.88
N VAL A 63 22.58 -1.16 38.65
CA VAL A 63 22.11 0.20 38.30
C VAL A 63 22.70 0.64 36.96
N MET A 64 24.01 0.46 36.76
CA MET A 64 24.67 0.81 35.50
C MET A 64 24.11 0.03 34.31
N GLU A 65 23.79 -1.25 34.49
CA GLU A 65 23.17 -2.08 33.44
C GLU A 65 21.72 -1.63 33.15
N VAL A 66 20.93 -1.28 34.17
CA VAL A 66 19.58 -0.73 33.98
C VAL A 66 19.61 0.58 33.19
N ILE A 67 20.56 1.48 33.50
CA ILE A 67 20.73 2.74 32.75
C ILE A 67 21.04 2.43 31.28
N ARG A 68 21.99 1.54 31.01
CA ARG A 68 22.35 1.14 29.64
C ARG A 68 21.16 0.53 28.89
N LEU A 69 20.37 -0.32 29.54
CA LEU A 69 19.18 -0.92 28.92
C LEU A 69 18.13 0.13 28.57
N ARG A 70 17.90 1.11 29.44
CA ARG A 70 17.00 2.24 29.15
C ARG A 70 17.49 3.09 27.99
N GLU A 71 18.79 3.38 27.92
CA GLU A 71 19.39 4.10 26.79
C GLU A 71 19.22 3.32 25.47
N LEU A 72 19.44 2.00 25.50
CA LEU A 72 19.23 1.14 24.32
C LEU A 72 17.76 1.07 23.89
N GLU A 73 16.82 1.00 24.84
CA GLU A 73 15.38 1.03 24.54
C GLU A 73 14.94 2.40 23.98
N GLU A 74 15.55 3.49 24.44
CA GLU A 74 15.32 4.82 23.88
C GLU A 74 15.86 4.93 22.45
N GLU A 75 17.09 4.47 22.20
CA GLU A 75 17.69 4.43 20.87
C GLU A 75 16.89 3.52 19.90
N GLU A 76 16.45 2.35 20.36
CA GLU A 76 15.60 1.45 19.56
C GLU A 76 14.27 2.11 19.21
N ARG A 77 13.62 2.77 20.18
CA ARG A 77 12.36 3.49 19.95
C ARG A 77 12.55 4.64 18.97
N ASP A 78 13.62 5.41 19.09
CA ASP A 78 13.91 6.51 18.19
C ASP A 78 14.24 6.01 16.78
N MET A 79 14.98 4.91 16.66
CA MET A 79 15.26 4.26 15.39
C MET A 79 13.97 3.72 14.76
N ALA A 80 13.11 3.05 15.53
CA ALA A 80 11.83 2.53 15.06
C ALA A 80 10.93 3.67 14.54
N LYS A 81 10.87 4.78 15.28
CA LYS A 81 10.13 5.98 14.88
C LYS A 81 10.67 6.58 13.57
N GLY A 82 12.00 6.67 13.44
CA GLY A 82 12.62 7.17 12.21
C GLY A 82 12.35 6.26 11.00
N MET A 83 12.35 4.94 11.21
CA MET A 83 11.99 3.98 10.16
C MET A 83 10.51 4.07 9.78
N GLU A 84 9.60 4.18 10.75
CA GLU A 84 8.17 4.34 10.51
C GLU A 84 7.88 5.62 9.71
N GLU A 85 8.50 6.75 10.07
CA GLU A 85 8.36 8.00 9.34
C GLU A 85 8.88 7.88 7.89
N SER A 86 10.04 7.24 7.71
CA SER A 86 10.63 7.00 6.38
C SER A 86 9.74 6.08 5.52
N LEU A 87 9.15 5.05 6.12
CA LEU A 87 8.22 4.15 5.43
C LEU A 87 6.95 4.89 5.03
N ARG A 88 6.37 5.67 5.94
CA ARG A 88 5.19 6.50 5.65
C ARG A 88 5.45 7.48 4.51
N GLU A 89 6.59 8.17 4.51
CA GLU A 89 6.96 9.09 3.43
C GLU A 89 7.13 8.34 2.10
N ALA A 90 7.77 7.17 2.10
CA ALA A 90 7.91 6.34 0.91
C ALA A 90 6.56 5.85 0.37
N GLU A 91 5.61 5.48 1.24
CA GLU A 91 4.24 5.12 0.85
C GLU A 91 3.47 6.31 0.27
N GLU A 92 3.59 7.50 0.88
CA GLU A 92 2.98 8.73 0.38
C GLU A 92 3.57 9.13 -0.99
N GLU A 93 4.89 9.01 -1.17
CA GLU A 93 5.52 9.28 -2.47
C GLU A 93 5.12 8.24 -3.53
N ALA A 94 5.05 6.96 -3.16
CA ALA A 94 4.62 5.89 -4.06
C ALA A 94 3.17 6.10 -4.53
N THR A 95 2.25 6.40 -3.62
CA THR A 95 0.83 6.65 -3.93
C THR A 95 0.67 7.91 -4.78
N LYS A 96 1.40 8.99 -4.46
CA LYS A 96 1.42 10.20 -5.28
C LYS A 96 1.93 9.92 -6.68
N ARG A 97 3.03 9.18 -6.81
CA ARG A 97 3.61 8.82 -8.10
C ARG A 97 2.66 7.94 -8.92
N GLU A 98 1.96 7.01 -8.27
CA GLU A 98 0.94 6.20 -8.91
C GLU A 98 -0.22 7.06 -9.44
N ALA A 99 -0.71 8.00 -8.64
CA ALA A 99 -1.75 8.95 -9.05
C ALA A 99 -1.31 9.81 -10.24
N GLU A 100 -0.09 10.35 -10.23
CA GLU A 100 0.46 11.13 -11.35
C GLU A 100 0.60 10.29 -12.63
N LEU A 101 0.99 9.02 -12.51
CA LEU A 101 1.08 8.11 -13.66
C LEU A 101 -0.31 7.73 -14.19
N ALA A 102 -1.28 7.51 -13.31
CA ALA A 102 -2.67 7.25 -13.68
C ALA A 102 -3.29 8.46 -14.39
N GLU A 103 -3.00 9.68 -13.91
CA GLU A 103 -3.43 10.91 -14.57
C GLU A 103 -2.82 11.03 -15.97
N LYS A 104 -1.49 10.89 -16.11
CA LYS A 104 -0.82 10.92 -17.42
C LYS A 104 -1.39 9.90 -18.39
N LYS A 105 -1.66 8.68 -17.91
CA LYS A 105 -2.29 7.63 -18.71
C LYS A 105 -3.69 8.03 -19.19
N ARG A 106 -4.48 8.70 -18.34
CA ARG A 106 -5.83 9.16 -18.70
C ARG A 106 -5.78 10.33 -19.69
N THR A 107 -4.94 11.33 -19.45
CA THR A 107 -4.91 12.59 -20.21
C THR A 107 -4.16 12.47 -21.54
N ALA A 108 -3.10 11.65 -21.58
CA ALA A 108 -2.24 11.49 -22.75
C ALA A 108 -1.87 10.01 -22.95
N PRO A 109 -2.86 9.13 -23.24
CA PRO A 109 -2.62 7.69 -23.36
C PRO A 109 -1.59 7.34 -24.45
N ALA A 110 -1.64 8.01 -25.61
CA ALA A 110 -0.71 7.74 -26.71
C ALA A 110 0.76 8.05 -26.32
N GLU A 111 0.98 9.11 -25.53
CA GLU A 111 2.32 9.45 -25.03
C GLU A 111 2.75 8.52 -23.90
N TYR A 112 1.84 8.18 -22.98
CA TYR A 112 2.11 7.25 -21.88
C TYR A 112 2.52 5.86 -22.38
N PHE A 113 1.91 5.41 -23.48
CA PHE A 113 2.20 4.13 -24.14
C PHE A 113 3.17 4.25 -25.33
N ALA A 114 3.96 5.32 -25.41
CA ALA A 114 5.00 5.46 -26.42
C ALA A 114 5.93 4.22 -26.46
N GLY A 115 6.21 3.72 -27.66
CA GLY A 115 6.96 2.46 -27.87
C GLY A 115 6.09 1.19 -27.89
N SER A 116 4.77 1.34 -27.81
CA SER A 116 3.83 0.28 -28.16
C SER A 116 3.91 -0.07 -29.65
N SER A 117 4.03 -1.37 -29.94
CA SER A 117 3.97 -1.92 -31.29
C SER A 117 2.55 -1.88 -31.82
N PHE A 118 1.54 -2.02 -30.95
CA PHE A 118 0.15 -1.81 -31.30
C PHE A 118 -0.10 -0.40 -31.84
N LEU A 119 0.23 0.66 -31.08
CA LEU A 119 0.01 2.05 -31.52
C LEU A 119 0.78 2.39 -32.80
N SER A 120 2.01 1.89 -32.91
CA SER A 120 2.84 2.14 -34.09
C SER A 120 2.22 1.60 -35.38
N HIS A 121 1.52 0.46 -35.32
CA HIS A 121 0.86 -0.15 -36.47
C HIS A 121 -0.59 0.33 -36.67
N LEU A 122 -1.23 0.78 -35.60
CA LEU A 122 -2.55 1.42 -35.67
C LEU A 122 -2.48 2.75 -36.43
N GLY A 123 -1.38 3.49 -36.26
CA GLY A 123 -1.18 4.79 -36.89
C GLY A 123 -1.85 5.93 -36.10
N VAL A 124 -1.44 7.17 -36.39
CA VAL A 124 -1.84 8.36 -35.60
C VAL A 124 -3.35 8.58 -35.66
N ASP A 125 -3.94 8.56 -36.87
CA ASP A 125 -5.36 8.88 -37.06
C ASP A 125 -6.30 7.90 -36.34
N ALA A 126 -6.03 6.59 -36.45
CA ALA A 126 -6.83 5.58 -35.77
C ALA A 126 -6.59 5.57 -34.26
N SER A 127 -5.35 5.84 -33.81
CA SER A 127 -5.02 5.98 -32.39
C SER A 127 -5.77 7.16 -31.76
N GLU A 128 -5.76 8.32 -32.40
CA GLU A 128 -6.50 9.51 -31.95
C GLU A 128 -8.01 9.30 -31.94
N ARG A 129 -8.55 8.51 -32.87
CA ARG A 129 -9.98 8.18 -32.89
C ARG A 129 -10.36 7.23 -31.74
N LEU A 130 -9.55 6.21 -31.51
CA LEU A 130 -9.85 5.16 -30.52
C LEU A 130 -9.59 5.60 -29.08
N LEU A 131 -8.60 6.47 -28.85
CA LEU A 131 -8.20 6.94 -27.52
C LEU A 131 -8.88 8.26 -27.08
N ARG A 132 -9.77 8.80 -27.91
CA ARG A 132 -10.60 9.97 -27.57
C ARG A 132 -11.51 9.66 -26.38
N GLU A 133 -11.84 10.67 -25.58
CA GLU A 133 -12.56 10.46 -24.32
C GLU A 133 -13.97 9.87 -24.52
N GLU A 134 -14.61 10.20 -25.63
CA GLU A 134 -15.96 9.79 -25.98
C GLU A 134 -16.03 8.44 -26.70
N SER A 135 -14.88 7.81 -26.97
CA SER A 135 -14.81 6.51 -27.65
C SER A 135 -15.22 5.38 -26.71
N SER A 136 -16.21 4.58 -27.12
CA SER A 136 -16.65 3.39 -26.36
C SER A 136 -15.57 2.32 -26.23
N SER A 137 -14.59 2.32 -27.15
CA SER A 137 -13.48 1.37 -27.15
C SER A 137 -12.23 1.88 -26.42
N ARG A 138 -12.25 3.11 -25.87
CA ARG A 138 -11.09 3.74 -25.22
C ARG A 138 -10.50 2.86 -24.14
N ASP A 139 -11.35 2.35 -23.25
CA ASP A 139 -10.92 1.56 -22.10
C ASP A 139 -10.33 0.21 -22.53
N ASP A 140 -10.90 -0.44 -23.56
CA ASP A 140 -10.36 -1.71 -24.06
C ASP A 140 -9.04 -1.51 -24.78
N VAL A 141 -8.88 -0.42 -25.53
CA VAL A 141 -7.58 -0.07 -26.12
C VAL A 141 -6.54 0.20 -25.03
N MET A 142 -6.90 0.94 -23.98
CA MET A 142 -5.99 1.13 -22.83
C MET A 142 -5.62 -0.19 -22.16
N GLN A 143 -6.58 -1.11 -21.98
CA GLN A 143 -6.32 -2.45 -21.44
C GLN A 143 -5.39 -3.26 -22.36
N LEU A 144 -5.55 -3.18 -23.68
CA LEU A 144 -4.69 -3.86 -24.65
C LEU A 144 -3.26 -3.32 -24.60
N LEU A 145 -3.08 -2.01 -24.41
CA LEU A 145 -1.78 -1.38 -24.28
C LEU A 145 -1.06 -1.75 -22.97
N ASP A 146 -1.79 -1.78 -21.85
CA ASP A 146 -1.25 -2.31 -20.59
C ASP A 146 -0.81 -3.76 -20.76
N PHE A 147 -1.65 -4.55 -21.43
CA PHE A 147 -1.40 -5.97 -21.66
C PHE A 147 -0.15 -6.19 -22.52
N GLU A 148 0.08 -5.37 -23.54
CA GLU A 148 1.32 -5.39 -24.33
C GLU A 148 2.56 -5.14 -23.46
N ARG A 149 2.51 -4.08 -22.64
CA ARG A 149 3.61 -3.71 -21.75
C ARG A 149 3.91 -4.81 -20.74
N GLN A 150 2.88 -5.46 -20.20
CA GLN A 150 3.00 -6.59 -19.29
C GLN A 150 3.60 -7.81 -20.00
N CYS A 151 3.12 -8.17 -21.20
CA CYS A 151 3.69 -9.25 -22.00
C CYS A 151 5.18 -9.03 -22.28
N LYS A 152 5.59 -7.80 -22.65
CA LYS A 152 7.01 -7.46 -22.85
C LYS A 152 7.85 -7.62 -21.58
N LYS A 153 7.31 -7.24 -20.43
CA LYS A 153 7.99 -7.40 -19.12
C LYS A 153 8.14 -8.87 -18.74
N TRP A 154 7.16 -9.70 -19.07
CA TRP A 154 7.11 -11.13 -18.74
C TRP A 154 8.00 -11.95 -19.69
N TYR A 155 7.85 -11.74 -20.99
CA TYR A 155 8.60 -12.43 -22.04
C TYR A 155 9.87 -11.68 -22.42
N ARG A 156 10.77 -11.44 -21.46
CA ARG A 156 12.00 -10.62 -21.62
C ARG A 156 12.94 -11.07 -22.76
N GLY A 157 12.76 -12.28 -23.33
CA GLY A 157 13.50 -12.79 -24.49
C GLY A 157 12.72 -12.83 -25.81
N ASN A 158 11.38 -12.72 -25.79
CA ASN A 158 10.51 -12.90 -26.96
C ASN A 158 9.78 -11.60 -27.34
N GLY A 159 10.35 -10.43 -27.01
CA GLY A 159 9.73 -9.13 -27.28
C GLY A 159 9.27 -8.96 -28.73
N LYS A 160 10.05 -9.46 -29.71
CA LYS A 160 9.68 -9.42 -31.13
C LYS A 160 8.43 -10.22 -31.48
N GLU A 161 8.22 -11.36 -30.81
CA GLU A 161 7.02 -12.17 -31.04
C GLU A 161 5.79 -11.48 -30.44
N VAL A 162 5.95 -10.89 -29.25
CA VAL A 162 4.92 -10.03 -28.63
C VAL A 162 4.60 -8.88 -29.58
N ASP A 163 5.60 -8.13 -30.03
CA ASP A 163 5.46 -7.03 -30.99
C ASP A 163 4.66 -7.44 -32.24
N SER A 164 5.00 -8.59 -32.83
CA SER A 164 4.34 -9.09 -34.03
C SER A 164 2.86 -9.43 -33.80
N LYS A 165 2.49 -9.97 -32.63
CA LYS A 165 1.09 -10.31 -32.32
C LYS A 165 0.25 -9.05 -32.15
N PHE A 166 0.75 -8.07 -31.41
CA PHE A 166 0.04 -6.80 -31.22
C PHE A 166 -0.02 -5.96 -32.51
N ALA A 167 1.01 -6.01 -33.35
CA ALA A 167 1.00 -5.40 -34.67
C ALA A 167 -0.07 -6.00 -35.59
N ALA A 168 -0.25 -7.33 -35.56
CA ALA A 168 -1.28 -8.01 -36.36
C ALA A 168 -2.70 -7.60 -35.95
N ILE A 169 -2.96 -7.48 -34.64
CA ILE A 169 -4.24 -7.01 -34.10
C ILE A 169 -4.50 -5.57 -34.54
N ALA A 170 -3.50 -4.69 -34.45
CA ALA A 170 -3.62 -3.31 -34.92
C ALA A 170 -3.98 -3.25 -36.42
N ALA A 171 -3.33 -4.07 -37.26
CA ALA A 171 -3.63 -4.12 -38.68
C ALA A 171 -5.07 -4.60 -38.97
N GLU A 172 -5.56 -5.58 -38.21
CA GLU A 172 -6.94 -6.06 -38.32
C GLU A 172 -7.95 -4.99 -37.91
N ILE A 173 -7.66 -4.24 -36.84
CA ILE A 173 -8.48 -3.12 -36.39
C ILE A 173 -8.53 -2.02 -37.46
N VAL A 174 -7.38 -1.65 -38.05
CA VAL A 174 -7.33 -0.64 -39.13
C VAL A 174 -8.12 -1.12 -40.35
N ALA A 175 -8.04 -2.40 -40.72
CA ALA A 175 -8.77 -2.95 -41.86
C ALA A 175 -10.30 -2.95 -41.67
N ASN A 176 -10.77 -2.97 -40.42
CA ASN A 176 -12.19 -2.92 -40.08
C ASN A 176 -12.63 -1.53 -39.59
N LEU A 177 -11.75 -0.53 -39.61
CA LEU A 177 -12.09 0.83 -39.21
C LEU A 177 -12.91 1.48 -40.35
N PRO A 178 -14.10 2.03 -40.05
CA PRO A 178 -14.90 2.67 -41.08
C PRO A 178 -14.23 3.97 -41.56
N ASP A 179 -14.26 4.19 -42.87
CA ASP A 179 -13.74 5.40 -43.51
C ASP A 179 -14.38 6.66 -42.91
N VAL A 180 -13.55 7.66 -42.63
CA VAL A 180 -13.93 8.89 -41.90
C VAL A 180 -15.04 9.67 -42.62
N ASP A 181 -15.16 9.52 -43.94
CA ASP A 181 -16.19 10.17 -44.77
C ASP A 181 -17.55 9.46 -44.74
N ALA A 182 -17.61 8.19 -44.31
CA ALA A 182 -18.85 7.39 -44.22
C ALA A 182 -19.48 7.38 -42.82
N ALA A 183 -18.71 7.75 -41.78
CA ALA A 183 -19.07 7.63 -40.36
C ALA A 183 -20.13 8.63 -39.84
N LYS A 184 -20.99 9.15 -40.71
CA LYS A 184 -22.19 9.91 -40.30
C LYS A 184 -23.37 9.03 -39.91
N GLU A 185 -23.28 7.72 -40.10
CA GLU A 185 -24.34 6.78 -39.71
C GLU A 185 -23.86 5.78 -38.65
N GLU A 186 -24.65 5.72 -37.58
CA GLU A 186 -24.91 4.60 -36.68
C GLU A 186 -23.89 4.18 -35.60
N SER A 187 -24.40 4.28 -34.36
CA SER A 187 -23.98 3.65 -33.11
C SER A 187 -23.58 2.16 -33.18
N GLY A 188 -23.86 1.44 -34.27
CA GLY A 188 -23.55 0.02 -34.43
C GLY A 188 -22.11 -0.28 -34.86
N GLU A 189 -21.41 0.67 -35.48
CA GLU A 189 -20.03 0.46 -35.96
C GLU A 189 -19.01 0.47 -34.82
N THR A 190 -19.24 1.28 -33.79
CA THR A 190 -18.40 1.34 -32.58
C THR A 190 -18.51 0.07 -31.74
N ASP A 191 -19.68 -0.60 -31.77
CA ASP A 191 -19.93 -1.85 -31.04
C ASP A 191 -19.17 -3.03 -31.66
N MET A 192 -19.03 -3.05 -32.98
CA MET A 192 -18.23 -4.05 -33.68
C MET A 192 -16.74 -3.91 -33.35
N LEU A 193 -16.24 -2.68 -33.32
CA LEU A 193 -14.84 -2.40 -33.01
C LEU A 193 -14.50 -2.74 -31.54
N HIS A 194 -15.38 -2.34 -30.62
CA HIS A 194 -15.30 -2.74 -29.21
C HIS A 194 -15.26 -4.27 -29.07
N SER A 195 -16.21 -4.97 -29.70
CA SER A 195 -16.26 -6.44 -29.67
C SER A 195 -15.00 -7.09 -30.22
N LEU A 196 -14.44 -6.54 -31.30
CA LEU A 196 -13.20 -7.02 -31.91
C LEU A 196 -12.01 -6.87 -30.95
N ILE A 197 -11.86 -5.70 -30.32
CA ILE A 197 -10.78 -5.44 -29.36
C ILE A 197 -10.90 -6.37 -28.15
N VAL A 198 -12.11 -6.53 -27.60
CA VAL A 198 -12.38 -7.45 -26.48
C VAL A 198 -12.06 -8.90 -26.85
N ALA A 199 -12.46 -9.35 -28.04
CA ALA A 199 -12.16 -10.71 -28.52
C ALA A 199 -10.65 -10.96 -28.63
N HIS A 200 -9.90 -9.99 -29.18
CA HIS A 200 -8.43 -10.07 -29.25
C HIS A 200 -7.77 -10.07 -27.88
N LEU A 201 -8.24 -9.23 -26.95
CA LEU A 201 -7.81 -9.22 -25.55
C LEU A 201 -7.98 -10.58 -24.89
N MET A 202 -9.15 -11.21 -25.02
CA MET A 202 -9.42 -12.52 -24.44
C MET A 202 -8.54 -13.61 -25.05
N THR A 203 -8.44 -13.63 -26.38
CA THR A 203 -7.59 -14.59 -27.11
C THR A 203 -6.12 -14.48 -26.68
N LEU A 204 -5.61 -13.26 -26.53
CA LEU A 204 -4.27 -13.02 -26.08
C LEU A 204 -4.05 -13.47 -24.62
N ARG A 205 -4.99 -13.19 -23.72
CA ARG A 205 -4.93 -13.64 -22.32
C ARG A 205 -4.88 -15.17 -22.25
N GLU A 206 -5.75 -15.86 -23.00
CA GLU A 206 -5.75 -17.33 -23.08
C GLU A 206 -4.43 -17.89 -23.62
N ALA A 207 -3.90 -17.29 -24.70
CA ALA A 207 -2.63 -17.71 -25.28
C ALA A 207 -1.45 -17.56 -24.31
N VAL A 208 -1.44 -16.49 -23.51
CA VAL A 208 -0.41 -16.28 -22.47
C VAL A 208 -0.57 -17.30 -21.35
N LEU A 209 -1.79 -17.54 -20.85
CA LEU A 209 -2.06 -18.56 -19.83
C LEU A 209 -1.63 -19.96 -20.27
N ALA A 210 -1.89 -20.31 -21.53
CA ALA A 210 -1.48 -21.60 -22.10
C ALA A 210 0.04 -21.77 -22.23
N HIS A 211 0.81 -20.68 -22.13
CA HIS A 211 2.28 -20.68 -22.22
C HIS A 211 2.97 -20.41 -20.88
N VAL A 212 2.22 -20.38 -19.77
CA VAL A 212 2.83 -20.28 -18.43
C VAL A 212 3.56 -21.59 -18.14
N PRO A 213 4.89 -21.58 -17.96
CA PRO A 213 5.62 -22.79 -17.59
C PRO A 213 5.17 -23.22 -16.20
N GLU A 214 4.78 -24.49 -16.02
CA GLU A 214 4.35 -25.08 -14.73
C GLU A 214 5.35 -24.85 -13.56
N LYS A 215 6.59 -24.43 -13.87
CA LYS A 215 7.66 -24.16 -12.91
C LYS A 215 7.84 -22.68 -12.55
N SER A 216 7.12 -21.76 -13.19
CA SER A 216 7.18 -20.33 -12.87
C SER A 216 6.09 -20.05 -11.85
N GLY A 217 6.48 -19.80 -10.60
CA GLY A 217 5.55 -19.52 -9.50
C GLY A 217 4.48 -18.51 -9.92
N SER A 218 3.23 -18.85 -9.58
CA SER A 218 1.98 -18.08 -9.74
C SER A 218 1.81 -17.31 -11.06
N VAL A 219 0.79 -17.71 -11.84
CA VAL A 219 0.20 -16.85 -12.87
C VAL A 219 -0.14 -15.49 -12.24
N PRO A 220 0.37 -14.37 -12.76
CA PRO A 220 0.01 -13.05 -12.23
C PRO A 220 -1.51 -12.83 -12.30
N GLU A 221 -2.09 -12.24 -11.25
CA GLU A 221 -3.54 -12.01 -11.14
C GLU A 221 -4.16 -11.29 -12.34
N ILE A 222 -3.36 -10.50 -13.07
CA ILE A 222 -3.72 -9.79 -14.30
C ILE A 222 -4.08 -10.70 -15.49
N PHE A 223 -3.66 -11.97 -15.47
CA PHE A 223 -4.05 -12.98 -16.46
C PHE A 223 -5.18 -13.86 -15.97
N SER A 224 -5.54 -13.77 -14.68
CA SER A 224 -6.75 -14.42 -14.18
C SER A 224 -7.96 -13.72 -14.78
N PRO A 225 -9.00 -14.46 -15.21
CA PRO A 225 -10.25 -13.84 -15.62
C PRO A 225 -10.73 -12.95 -14.47
N THR A 226 -10.96 -11.67 -14.76
CA THR A 226 -11.42 -10.67 -13.80
C THR A 226 -12.56 -11.24 -12.98
N LYS A 227 -12.38 -11.35 -11.66
CA LYS A 227 -13.51 -11.47 -10.74
C LYS A 227 -14.38 -10.24 -10.97
N THR A 228 -15.50 -10.42 -11.65
CA THR A 228 -16.59 -9.45 -11.68
C THR A 228 -16.92 -9.09 -10.24
N ALA A 229 -17.14 -7.80 -9.98
CA ALA A 229 -17.37 -7.20 -8.68
C ALA A 229 -18.73 -7.59 -8.04
N ASP A 230 -19.03 -8.89 -7.98
CA ASP A 230 -20.22 -9.48 -7.32
C ASP A 230 -19.85 -10.47 -6.20
N GLU A 231 -18.58 -10.48 -5.75
CA GLU A 231 -18.17 -11.19 -4.54
C GLU A 231 -17.39 -10.26 -3.60
N ILE A 232 -18.09 -9.28 -3.03
CA ILE A 232 -17.81 -8.73 -1.70
C ILE A 232 -19.14 -8.60 -0.96
#